data_AF-A0A381X2I9-F1
#
_entry.id   AF-A0A381X2I9-F1
#
_cell.length_a   1.000
_cell.length_b   1.000
_cell.length_c   1.000
_cell.angle_alpha   90.00
_cell.angle_beta   90.00
_cell.angle_gamma   90.00
#
_symmetry.space_group_name_H-M   'P 1'
#
loop_
_entity.id
_entity.type
_entity.pdbx_description
1 polymer ?
#
loop_
_entity_poly.entity_id
_entity_poly.type
_entity_poly.pdbx_seq_one_letter_code
_entity_poly.pdbx_strand_id
1 'polypeptide(L)'
;MKQITKDFTYDIPDDYLAQTNSNGDTATASYTGPEKLWVFVAEATGANKSDCQQMDENWDDNGMPAPPGEVKVELDCAGADTLLCAIFLPHTVDLTQKGVERDLPEGYGIYIHPWPPYPDHAYERELIKYNEDTADVSDTPDKVHRNGDWTLTWKQPWITWETQTQLRNSLLDMSDGKVSFDQPASVKDPWVAYREKLRDIPVVFKRGEADEWPAHMVKMPPMPTMGGYSEPPAPDGDTEVYGD
;
A
#
# COMPACT_ATOMS: atom_id res chain seq x y z
N MET A 1 -1.52 16.62 -24.92
CA MET A 1 -2.03 15.29 -25.33
C MET A 1 -3.55 15.27 -25.30
N LYS A 2 -4.20 14.50 -26.17
CA LYS A 2 -5.67 14.31 -26.15
C LYS A 2 -6.05 13.33 -25.03
N GLN A 3 -7.14 13.61 -24.32
CA GLN A 3 -7.70 12.69 -23.33
C GLN A 3 -8.72 11.73 -23.94
N ILE A 4 -8.85 10.55 -23.35
CA ILE A 4 -9.79 9.49 -23.70
C ILE A 4 -10.45 8.94 -22.43
N THR A 5 -11.63 8.35 -22.60
CA THR A 5 -12.24 7.49 -21.58
C THR A 5 -12.38 6.08 -22.17
N LYS A 6 -11.94 5.07 -21.43
CA LYS A 6 -11.96 3.67 -21.87
C LYS A 6 -12.21 2.73 -20.70
N ASP A 7 -13.22 1.87 -20.87
CA ASP A 7 -13.44 0.75 -19.96
C ASP A 7 -12.49 -0.40 -20.31
N PHE A 8 -11.93 -1.03 -19.28
CA PHE A 8 -11.02 -2.15 -19.43
C PHE A 8 -11.21 -3.15 -18.30
N THR A 9 -10.81 -4.40 -18.57
CA THR A 9 -10.83 -5.50 -17.60
C THR A 9 -9.39 -5.94 -17.34
N TYR A 10 -9.09 -6.30 -16.11
CA TYR A 10 -7.78 -6.75 -15.68
C TYR A 10 -7.90 -7.85 -14.63
N ASP A 11 -6.86 -8.68 -14.55
CA ASP A 11 -6.76 -9.74 -13.56
C ASP A 11 -6.58 -9.15 -12.16
N ILE A 12 -7.23 -9.75 -11.17
CA ILE A 12 -7.10 -9.41 -9.75
C ILE A 12 -6.57 -10.63 -8.98
N PRO A 13 -5.88 -10.43 -7.84
CA PRO A 13 -5.40 -11.55 -7.04
C PRO A 13 -6.55 -12.33 -6.39
N ASP A 14 -6.28 -13.57 -5.95
CA ASP A 14 -7.26 -14.46 -5.31
C ASP A 14 -7.80 -13.87 -3.97
N ASP A 15 -7.02 -13.04 -3.30
CA ASP A 15 -7.35 -12.29 -2.08
C ASP A 15 -6.45 -11.04 -1.99
N TYR A 16 -6.70 -10.15 -1.05
CA TYR A 16 -5.90 -8.94 -0.86
C TYR A 16 -4.43 -9.25 -0.56
N LEU A 17 -3.56 -8.68 -1.41
CA LEU A 17 -2.10 -8.93 -1.42
C LEU A 17 -1.71 -10.40 -1.66
N ALA A 18 -2.62 -11.25 -2.13
CA ALA A 18 -2.26 -12.58 -2.60
C ALA A 18 -1.38 -12.48 -3.85
N GLN A 19 -0.49 -13.45 -4.02
CA GLN A 19 0.48 -13.48 -5.12
C GLN A 19 0.05 -14.43 -6.24
N THR A 20 -1.24 -14.74 -6.30
CA THR A 20 -1.83 -15.73 -7.21
C THR A 20 -3.15 -15.22 -7.73
N ASN A 21 -3.51 -15.65 -8.93
CA ASN A 21 -4.85 -15.55 -9.50
C ASN A 21 -5.23 -16.93 -10.05
N SER A 22 -5.38 -17.90 -9.14
CA SER A 22 -5.70 -19.28 -9.48
C SER A 22 -7.15 -19.43 -9.95
N ASN A 23 -8.03 -18.52 -9.50
CA ASN A 23 -9.44 -18.51 -9.85
C ASN A 23 -9.72 -17.86 -11.22
N GLY A 24 -8.77 -17.10 -11.77
CA GLY A 24 -8.98 -16.30 -12.98
C GLY A 24 -9.93 -15.13 -12.75
N ASP A 25 -9.92 -14.57 -11.54
CA ASP A 25 -10.77 -13.46 -11.15
C ASP A 25 -10.30 -12.19 -11.87
N THR A 26 -11.29 -11.35 -12.22
CA THR A 26 -11.06 -10.09 -12.94
C THR A 26 -11.91 -8.96 -12.36
N ALA A 27 -11.49 -7.72 -12.60
CA ALA A 27 -12.25 -6.51 -12.31
C ALA A 27 -12.34 -5.62 -13.55
N THR A 28 -13.40 -4.82 -13.60
CA THR A 28 -13.60 -3.82 -14.66
C THR A 28 -13.49 -2.42 -14.06
N ALA A 29 -12.68 -1.57 -14.69
CA ALA A 29 -12.48 -0.17 -14.33
C ALA A 29 -12.61 0.72 -15.58
N SER A 30 -12.75 2.03 -15.37
CA SER A 30 -12.72 3.04 -16.42
C SER A 30 -11.48 3.91 -16.29
N TYR A 31 -10.70 4.04 -17.35
CA TYR A 31 -9.55 4.94 -17.45
C TYR A 31 -9.97 6.24 -18.13
N THR A 32 -9.74 7.39 -17.50
CA THR A 32 -9.93 8.73 -18.07
C THR A 32 -8.64 9.54 -17.99
N GLY A 33 -7.83 9.46 -19.04
CA GLY A 33 -6.49 10.06 -19.07
C GLY A 33 -5.99 10.29 -20.49
N PRO A 34 -4.70 10.62 -20.69
CA PRO A 34 -4.14 10.85 -22.03
C PRO A 34 -4.22 9.59 -22.92
N GLU A 35 -4.36 9.78 -24.23
CA GLU A 35 -4.42 8.67 -25.21
C GLU A 35 -3.08 7.93 -25.37
N LYS A 36 -1.99 8.54 -24.91
CA LYS A 36 -0.63 8.00 -24.89
C LYS A 36 0.07 8.43 -23.63
N LEU A 37 1.03 7.63 -23.19
CA LEU A 37 1.82 7.94 -22.01
C LEU A 37 3.29 7.51 -22.21
N TRP A 38 4.22 8.33 -21.75
CA TRP A 38 5.65 8.08 -21.89
C TRP A 38 6.23 7.54 -20.60
N VAL A 39 6.67 6.27 -20.57
CA VAL A 39 7.38 5.68 -19.42
C VAL A 39 8.87 5.57 -19.68
N PHE A 40 9.66 5.66 -18.62
CA PHE A 40 11.10 5.40 -18.66
C PHE A 40 11.42 4.19 -17.79
N VAL A 41 12.22 3.27 -18.32
CA VAL A 41 12.64 2.04 -17.62
C VAL A 41 14.15 1.90 -17.66
N ALA A 42 14.75 1.26 -16.66
CA ALA A 42 16.19 1.08 -16.61
C ALA A 42 16.68 0.08 -17.69
N GLU A 43 17.54 0.53 -18.62
CA GLU A 43 18.06 -0.24 -19.77
C GLU A 43 18.65 -1.60 -19.35
N ALA A 44 19.37 -1.65 -18.23
CA ALA A 44 20.02 -2.88 -17.78
C ALA A 44 19.03 -3.96 -17.28
N THR A 45 17.79 -3.60 -16.96
CA THR A 45 16.86 -4.49 -16.22
C THR A 45 15.41 -4.46 -16.70
N GLY A 46 15.04 -3.50 -17.56
CA GLY A 46 13.66 -3.20 -17.92
C GLY A 46 12.79 -2.71 -16.76
N ALA A 47 13.35 -2.46 -15.57
CA ALA A 47 12.58 -2.15 -14.38
C ALA A 47 12.17 -0.66 -14.36
N ASN A 48 10.91 -0.41 -14.03
CA ASN A 48 10.41 0.92 -13.70
C ASN A 48 10.74 1.24 -12.24
N LYS A 49 11.82 1.98 -11.98
CA LYS A 49 12.29 2.30 -10.62
C LYS A 49 12.06 3.77 -10.27
N SER A 50 12.11 4.09 -8.98
CA SER A 50 11.93 5.46 -8.48
C SER A 50 12.99 6.46 -8.95
N ASP A 51 14.15 5.97 -9.40
CA ASP A 51 15.22 6.78 -9.98
C ASP A 51 15.03 7.05 -11.48
N CYS A 52 14.13 6.32 -12.15
CA CYS A 52 13.69 6.66 -13.50
C CYS A 52 12.84 7.94 -13.48
N GLN A 53 12.87 8.68 -14.59
CA GLN A 53 12.14 9.94 -14.67
C GLN A 53 10.64 9.74 -14.43
N GLN A 54 10.10 10.49 -13.45
CA GLN A 54 8.68 10.43 -13.13
C GLN A 54 7.84 11.02 -14.24
N MET A 55 6.67 10.42 -14.43
CA MET A 55 5.76 10.76 -15.50
C MET A 55 4.53 11.45 -14.94
N ASP A 56 3.97 12.37 -15.71
CA ASP A 56 2.70 12.98 -15.41
C ASP A 56 1.81 13.01 -16.65
N GLU A 57 0.52 13.19 -16.45
CA GLU A 57 -0.50 13.21 -17.51
C GLU A 57 -0.40 14.41 -18.47
N ASN A 58 0.38 15.43 -18.10
CA ASN A 58 0.65 16.63 -18.91
C ASN A 58 2.02 16.55 -19.60
N TRP A 59 2.79 15.48 -19.36
CA TRP A 59 4.11 15.30 -19.91
C TRP A 59 4.06 14.91 -21.38
N ASP A 60 4.14 15.91 -22.24
CA ASP A 60 4.52 15.71 -23.64
C ASP A 60 6.05 15.66 -23.70
N ASP A 61 6.61 14.57 -24.24
CA ASP A 61 8.05 14.37 -24.27
C ASP A 61 8.78 15.47 -25.05
N ASN A 62 8.07 16.23 -25.90
CA ASN A 62 8.59 17.26 -26.80
C ASN A 62 9.87 16.83 -27.54
N GLY A 63 10.03 15.53 -27.83
CA GLY A 63 11.24 14.97 -28.43
C GLY A 63 12.48 14.97 -27.53
N MET A 64 12.32 14.99 -26.20
CA MET A 64 13.42 14.83 -25.26
C MET A 64 13.97 13.40 -25.33
N PRO A 65 15.30 13.23 -25.42
CA PRO A 65 15.92 11.91 -25.41
C PRO A 65 15.74 11.22 -24.06
N ALA A 66 15.84 9.89 -24.05
CA ALA A 66 15.89 9.14 -22.81
C ALA A 66 17.12 9.54 -21.97
N PRO A 67 17.00 9.67 -20.64
CA PRO A 67 18.15 9.85 -19.76
C PRO A 67 19.19 8.72 -19.94
N PRO A 68 20.48 8.96 -19.67
CA PRO A 68 21.50 7.91 -19.76
C PRO A 68 21.19 6.71 -18.87
N GLY A 69 21.17 5.50 -19.44
CA GLY A 69 20.84 4.25 -18.73
C GLY A 69 19.33 3.96 -18.62
N GLU A 70 18.49 4.76 -19.28
CA GLU A 70 17.05 4.57 -19.36
C GLU A 70 16.60 4.36 -20.81
N VAL A 71 15.54 3.58 -20.96
CA VAL A 71 14.83 3.32 -22.21
C VAL A 71 13.49 4.02 -22.16
N LYS A 72 13.16 4.72 -23.23
CA LYS A 72 11.90 5.45 -23.39
C LYS A 72 10.87 4.58 -24.10
N VAL A 73 9.73 4.36 -23.46
CA VAL A 73 8.64 3.53 -23.99
C VAL A 73 7.37 4.38 -24.13
N GLU A 74 6.75 4.32 -25.30
CA GLU A 74 5.42 4.90 -25.55
C GLU A 74 4.36 3.84 -25.22
N LEU A 75 3.44 4.14 -24.32
CA LEU A 75 2.27 3.32 -24.02
C LEU A 75 1.06 3.79 -24.84
N ASP A 76 0.36 2.86 -25.49
CA ASP A 76 -0.92 3.08 -26.13
C ASP A 76 -2.08 2.91 -25.12
N CYS A 77 -2.41 3.99 -24.42
CA CYS A 77 -3.48 3.99 -23.43
C CYS A 77 -4.87 3.77 -24.04
N ALA A 78 -5.04 4.05 -25.35
CA ALA A 78 -6.26 3.75 -26.08
C ALA A 78 -6.38 2.29 -26.50
N GLY A 79 -5.26 1.55 -26.52
CA GLY A 79 -5.14 0.19 -27.05
C GLY A 79 -4.74 -0.84 -26.00
N ALA A 80 -3.65 -1.56 -26.25
CA ALA A 80 -3.24 -2.71 -25.44
C ALA A 80 -2.71 -2.31 -24.05
N ASP A 81 -2.18 -1.10 -23.91
CA ASP A 81 -1.48 -0.66 -22.70
C ASP A 81 -2.38 0.08 -21.69
N THR A 82 -3.70 0.07 -21.88
CA THR A 82 -4.65 0.78 -20.98
C THR A 82 -4.44 0.40 -19.51
N LEU A 83 -4.19 -0.88 -19.19
CA LEU A 83 -3.90 -1.33 -17.82
C LEU A 83 -2.61 -0.70 -17.28
N LEU A 84 -1.54 -0.65 -18.08
CA LEU A 84 -0.29 -0.02 -17.66
C LEU A 84 -0.50 1.47 -17.41
N CYS A 85 -1.18 2.18 -18.32
CA CYS A 85 -1.49 3.59 -18.12
C CYS A 85 -2.30 3.84 -16.83
N ALA A 86 -3.24 2.94 -16.51
CA ALA A 86 -4.00 2.98 -15.26
C ALA A 86 -3.14 2.72 -14.01
N ILE A 87 -2.11 1.86 -14.09
CA ILE A 87 -1.15 1.63 -12.99
C ILE A 87 -0.23 2.85 -12.80
N PHE A 88 0.22 3.48 -13.89
CA PHE A 88 1.14 4.62 -13.86
C PHE A 88 0.44 5.93 -13.46
N LEU A 89 -0.84 6.11 -13.81
CA LEU A 89 -1.65 7.28 -13.48
C LEU A 89 -2.92 6.88 -12.69
N PRO A 90 -2.80 6.39 -11.45
CA PRO A 90 -3.94 5.79 -10.73
C PRO A 90 -5.10 6.77 -10.47
N HIS A 91 -4.84 8.08 -10.40
CA HIS A 91 -5.89 9.10 -10.23
C HIS A 91 -6.78 9.28 -11.46
N THR A 92 -6.43 8.67 -12.60
CA THR A 92 -7.25 8.65 -13.83
C THR A 92 -8.26 7.49 -13.86
N VAL A 93 -8.25 6.63 -12.83
CA VAL A 93 -9.06 5.41 -12.79
C VAL A 93 -10.32 5.62 -11.95
N ASP A 94 -11.46 5.25 -12.51
CA ASP A 94 -12.71 5.08 -11.79
C ASP A 94 -13.03 3.59 -11.63
N LEU A 95 -13.30 3.18 -10.38
CA LEU A 95 -13.59 1.80 -10.00
C LEU A 95 -14.52 1.82 -8.79
N THR A 96 -15.65 1.12 -8.89
CA THR A 96 -16.53 0.93 -7.74
C THR A 96 -15.99 -0.19 -6.84
N GLN A 97 -15.58 0.17 -5.62
CA GLN A 97 -15.16 -0.78 -4.59
C GLN A 97 -16.23 -0.97 -3.51
N LYS A 98 -16.20 -2.11 -2.83
CA LYS A 98 -16.97 -2.39 -1.61
C LYS A 98 -16.00 -2.78 -0.48
N GLY A 99 -16.36 -2.45 0.74
CA GLY A 99 -15.65 -2.95 1.92
C GLY A 99 -15.89 -4.44 2.10
N VAL A 100 -14.82 -5.22 2.16
CA VAL A 100 -14.85 -6.63 2.57
C VAL A 100 -14.36 -6.70 4.01
N GLU A 101 -15.23 -7.22 4.86
CA GLU A 101 -15.02 -7.33 6.30
C GLU A 101 -14.57 -8.74 6.69
N ARG A 102 -13.65 -8.81 7.65
CA ARG A 102 -13.18 -10.06 8.25
C ARG A 102 -13.04 -9.88 9.75
N ASP A 103 -13.80 -10.66 10.52
CA ASP A 103 -13.66 -10.70 11.98
C ASP A 103 -12.26 -11.17 12.35
N LEU A 104 -11.54 -10.39 13.14
CA LEU A 104 -10.25 -10.78 13.70
C LEU A 104 -10.46 -11.63 14.95
N PRO A 105 -9.40 -12.27 15.47
CA PRO A 105 -9.47 -12.96 16.75
C PRO A 105 -10.11 -12.11 17.86
N GLU A 106 -10.74 -12.77 18.82
CA GLU A 106 -11.50 -12.13 19.90
C GLU A 106 -10.71 -10.96 20.53
N GLY A 107 -11.36 -9.80 20.65
CA GLY A 107 -10.74 -8.60 21.21
C GLY A 107 -9.96 -7.72 20.23
N TYR A 108 -9.83 -8.09 18.95
CA TYR A 108 -9.14 -7.29 17.91
C TYR A 108 -10.08 -6.64 16.88
N GLY A 109 -11.38 -6.91 16.97
CA GLY A 109 -12.42 -6.26 16.15
C GLY A 109 -12.44 -6.80 14.71
N ILE A 110 -12.69 -5.91 13.73
CA ILE A 110 -12.86 -6.28 12.32
C ILE A 110 -11.73 -5.69 11.48
N TYR A 111 -11.21 -6.44 10.51
CA TYR A 111 -10.38 -5.94 9.43
C TYR A 111 -11.26 -5.65 8.21
N ILE A 112 -11.10 -4.45 7.63
CA ILE A 112 -11.88 -4.01 6.48
C ILE A 112 -10.91 -3.51 5.41
N HIS A 113 -11.13 -3.94 4.17
CA HIS A 113 -10.36 -3.48 3.03
C HIS A 113 -11.26 -3.34 1.80
N PRO A 114 -10.91 -2.46 0.84
CA PRO A 114 -11.72 -2.27 -0.35
C PRO A 114 -11.46 -3.37 -1.39
N TRP A 115 -12.52 -3.84 -2.05
CA TRP A 115 -12.47 -4.85 -3.10
C TRP A 115 -13.46 -4.53 -4.24
N PRO A 116 -13.12 -4.75 -5.52
CA PRO A 116 -11.82 -5.21 -6.05
C PRO A 116 -10.71 -4.15 -5.88
N PRO A 117 -9.42 -4.52 -5.89
CA PRO A 117 -8.33 -3.55 -5.76
C PRO A 117 -8.22 -2.69 -7.02
N TYR A 118 -7.88 -1.41 -6.89
CA TYR A 118 -7.47 -0.60 -8.06
C TYR A 118 -6.24 -1.22 -8.76
N PRO A 119 -6.00 -0.95 -10.05
CA PRO A 119 -4.84 -1.50 -10.76
C PRO A 119 -3.48 -1.30 -10.06
N ASP A 120 -3.22 -0.11 -9.49
CA ASP A 120 -1.98 0.20 -8.74
C ASP A 120 -1.90 -0.46 -7.35
N HIS A 121 -3.03 -0.96 -6.86
CA HIS A 121 -3.14 -1.77 -5.65
C HIS A 121 -3.22 -3.28 -5.95
N ALA A 122 -3.46 -3.66 -7.19
CA ALA A 122 -3.37 -5.05 -7.67
C ALA A 122 -1.93 -5.38 -8.08
N TYR A 123 -1.24 -4.45 -8.75
CA TYR A 123 0.11 -4.65 -9.28
C TYR A 123 1.13 -3.72 -8.62
N GLU A 124 2.35 -4.23 -8.43
CA GLU A 124 3.45 -3.46 -7.87
C GLU A 124 4.16 -2.66 -8.95
N ARG A 125 3.80 -1.37 -9.07
CA ARG A 125 4.33 -0.44 -10.08
C ARG A 125 5.86 -0.45 -10.19
N GLU A 126 6.57 -0.57 -9.06
CA GLU A 126 8.04 -0.53 -9.02
C GLU A 126 8.71 -1.87 -9.38
N LEU A 127 7.93 -2.94 -9.49
CA LEU A 127 8.40 -4.29 -9.87
C LEU A 127 7.87 -4.72 -11.24
N ILE A 128 7.18 -3.84 -11.96
CA ILE A 128 6.81 -4.05 -13.35
C ILE A 128 8.08 -3.96 -14.20
N LYS A 129 8.23 -4.92 -15.11
CA LYS A 129 9.39 -5.02 -16.00
C LYS A 129 8.98 -5.00 -17.45
N TYR A 130 9.64 -4.16 -18.23
CA TYR A 130 9.53 -4.10 -19.66
C TYR A 130 10.44 -5.14 -20.32
N ASN A 131 9.95 -5.81 -21.36
CA ASN A 131 10.72 -6.75 -22.16
C ASN A 131 11.15 -6.10 -23.49
N GLU A 132 12.36 -5.55 -23.49
CA GLU A 132 12.91 -4.84 -24.65
C GLU A 132 13.06 -5.71 -25.90
N ASP A 133 13.27 -7.02 -25.74
CA ASP A 133 13.47 -7.97 -26.85
C ASP A 133 12.21 -8.13 -27.72
N THR A 134 11.05 -7.73 -27.20
CA THR A 134 9.75 -7.83 -27.88
C THR A 134 9.27 -6.50 -28.44
N ALA A 135 10.05 -5.44 -28.26
CA ALA A 135 9.67 -4.09 -28.63
C ALA A 135 9.85 -3.80 -30.12
N ASP A 136 8.92 -3.01 -30.66
CA ASP A 136 9.17 -2.24 -31.88
C ASP A 136 10.00 -1.00 -31.53
N VAL A 137 11.27 -0.99 -31.95
CA VAL A 137 12.20 0.12 -31.68
C VAL A 137 12.27 1.05 -32.87
N SER A 138 12.03 2.36 -32.66
CA SER A 138 12.08 3.34 -33.74
C SER A 138 13.51 3.57 -34.25
N ASP A 139 13.64 3.90 -35.54
CA ASP A 139 14.92 4.27 -36.15
C ASP A 139 15.39 5.70 -35.84
N THR A 140 14.71 6.38 -34.91
CA THR A 140 15.10 7.70 -34.42
C THR A 140 16.34 7.62 -33.51
N PRO A 141 17.08 8.72 -33.31
CA PRO A 141 18.17 8.76 -32.35
C PRO A 141 17.78 8.33 -30.93
N ASP A 142 16.53 8.63 -30.53
CA ASP A 142 16.00 8.32 -29.20
C ASP A 142 15.56 6.86 -29.02
N LYS A 143 15.60 6.05 -30.09
CA LYS A 143 15.28 4.61 -30.08
C LYS A 143 14.01 4.29 -29.28
N VAL A 144 12.91 5.00 -29.54
CA VAL A 144 11.66 4.86 -28.80
C VAL A 144 11.09 3.45 -28.97
N HIS A 145 10.79 2.80 -27.84
CA HIS A 145 10.18 1.48 -27.78
C HIS A 145 8.65 1.57 -27.79
N ARG A 146 7.99 0.64 -28.50
CA ARG A 146 6.54 0.49 -28.59
C ARG A 146 6.16 -0.99 -28.62
N ASN A 147 4.92 -1.32 -28.28
CA ASN A 147 4.33 -2.66 -28.45
C ASN A 147 5.13 -3.81 -27.80
N GLY A 148 5.97 -3.52 -26.81
CA GLY A 148 6.74 -4.56 -26.10
C GLY A 148 5.95 -5.14 -24.95
N ASP A 149 6.24 -6.39 -24.62
CA ASP A 149 5.61 -7.11 -23.53
C ASP A 149 6.03 -6.57 -22.16
N TRP A 150 5.12 -6.67 -21.20
CA TRP A 150 5.36 -6.30 -19.81
C TRP A 150 5.13 -7.48 -18.89
N THR A 151 6.07 -7.70 -17.97
CA THR A 151 5.87 -8.61 -16.85
C THR A 151 5.32 -7.82 -15.67
N LEU A 152 4.07 -8.10 -15.32
CA LEU A 152 3.41 -7.52 -14.15
C LEU A 152 3.70 -8.36 -12.91
N THR A 153 3.93 -7.68 -11.79
CA THR A 153 4.11 -8.32 -10.48
C THR A 153 2.94 -7.92 -9.59
N TRP A 154 2.34 -8.86 -8.85
CA TRP A 154 1.29 -8.55 -7.89
C TRP A 154 1.79 -7.60 -6.80
N LYS A 155 0.86 -6.83 -6.21
CA LYS A 155 1.17 -5.92 -5.11
C LYS A 155 1.79 -6.69 -3.96
N GLN A 156 2.93 -6.20 -3.47
CA GLN A 156 3.63 -6.89 -2.39
C GLN A 156 2.97 -6.60 -1.04
N PRO A 157 2.97 -7.57 -0.10
CA PRO A 157 2.59 -7.30 1.27
C PRO A 157 3.45 -6.17 1.87
N TRP A 158 2.81 -5.08 2.30
CA TRP A 158 3.48 -3.90 2.83
C TRP A 158 3.97 -4.07 4.28
N ILE A 159 3.60 -5.16 4.93
CA ILE A 159 4.03 -5.52 6.28
C ILE A 159 4.29 -7.01 6.36
N THR A 160 5.38 -7.35 7.04
CA THR A 160 5.76 -8.73 7.29
C THR A 160 5.57 -9.08 8.75
N TRP A 161 5.57 -10.37 9.05
CA TRP A 161 5.61 -10.84 10.43
C TRP A 161 6.88 -10.43 11.17
N GLU A 162 7.98 -10.20 10.46
CA GLU A 162 9.19 -9.64 11.05
C GLU A 162 8.95 -8.22 11.55
N THR A 163 8.33 -7.35 10.72
CA THR A 163 7.93 -5.99 11.11
C THR A 163 7.00 -6.02 12.32
N GLN A 164 6.01 -6.92 12.33
CA GLN A 164 5.09 -7.07 13.47
C GLN A 164 5.81 -7.53 14.74
N THR A 165 6.77 -8.45 14.60
CA THR A 165 7.59 -8.94 15.73
C THR A 165 8.46 -7.82 16.30
N GLN A 166 9.07 -7.00 15.44
CA GLN A 166 9.86 -5.85 15.85
C GLN A 166 9.00 -4.81 16.58
N LEU A 167 7.83 -4.46 16.03
CA LEU A 167 6.90 -3.53 16.67
C LEU A 167 6.45 -4.04 18.05
N ARG A 168 6.05 -5.32 18.15
CA ARG A 168 5.70 -5.95 19.43
C ARG A 168 6.83 -5.84 20.45
N ASN A 169 8.07 -6.16 20.05
CA ASN A 169 9.22 -6.09 20.94
C ASN A 169 9.50 -4.65 21.40
N SER A 170 9.43 -3.67 20.49
CA SER A 170 9.56 -2.26 20.84
C SER A 170 8.50 -1.81 21.85
N LEU A 171 7.25 -2.26 21.69
CA LEU A 171 6.17 -1.96 22.64
C LEU A 171 6.36 -2.64 24.00
N LEU A 172 6.93 -3.85 24.03
CA LEU A 172 7.35 -4.51 25.27
C LEU A 172 8.47 -3.72 25.95
N ASP A 173 9.49 -3.27 25.21
CA ASP A 173 10.60 -2.50 25.79
C ASP A 173 10.12 -1.15 26.34
N MET A 174 9.26 -0.44 25.59
CA MET A 174 8.68 0.84 26.00
C MET A 174 7.78 0.74 27.25
N SER A 175 7.16 -0.42 27.48
CA SER A 175 6.26 -0.65 28.61
C SER A 175 6.96 -1.28 29.82
N ASP A 176 8.25 -1.57 29.75
CA ASP A 176 8.96 -2.28 30.83
C ASP A 176 9.01 -1.47 32.12
N GLY A 177 9.31 -0.17 32.02
CA GLY A 177 9.31 0.75 33.17
C GLY A 177 7.91 1.04 33.74
N LYS A 178 6.84 0.56 33.11
CA LYS A 178 5.44 0.78 33.55
C LYS A 178 4.92 -0.31 34.49
N VAL A 179 5.73 -1.33 34.81
CA VAL A 179 5.37 -2.45 35.68
C VAL A 179 6.25 -2.53 36.94
N SER A 180 6.69 -1.38 37.46
CA SER A 180 7.52 -1.35 38.68
C SER A 180 6.79 -1.95 39.89
N PHE A 181 7.52 -2.68 40.73
CA PHE A 181 6.95 -3.33 41.92
C PHE A 181 6.39 -2.31 42.94
N ASP A 182 6.95 -1.11 42.97
CA ASP A 182 6.57 -0.01 43.86
C ASP A 182 5.27 0.72 43.43
N GLN A 183 4.71 0.40 42.25
CA GLN A 183 3.48 1.03 41.78
C GLN A 183 2.22 0.35 42.35
N PRO A 184 1.15 1.11 42.63
CA PRO A 184 -0.16 0.55 42.98
C PRO A 184 -0.65 -0.45 41.92
N ALA A 185 -1.31 -1.53 42.37
CA ALA A 185 -1.93 -2.55 41.51
C ALA A 185 -2.82 -1.92 40.41
N SER A 186 -3.64 -0.94 40.79
CA SER A 186 -4.52 -0.21 39.86
C SER A 186 -3.79 0.48 38.70
N VAL A 187 -2.50 0.80 38.86
CA VAL A 187 -1.68 1.41 37.82
C VAL A 187 -0.93 0.36 37.03
N LYS A 188 -0.32 -0.64 37.70
CA LYS A 188 0.54 -1.63 37.02
C LYS A 188 -0.24 -2.77 36.34
N ASP A 189 -1.37 -3.20 36.88
CA ASP A 189 -2.10 -4.37 36.38
C ASP A 189 -2.58 -4.19 34.92
N PRO A 190 -3.06 -3.00 34.48
CA PRO A 190 -3.34 -2.75 33.07
C PRO A 190 -2.11 -2.92 32.16
N TRP A 191 -0.92 -2.54 32.62
CA TRP A 191 0.33 -2.72 31.86
C TRP A 191 0.77 -4.18 31.83
N VAL A 192 0.58 -4.93 32.92
CA VAL A 192 0.82 -6.38 32.94
C VAL A 192 -0.07 -7.07 31.90
N ALA A 193 -1.38 -6.78 31.90
CA ALA A 193 -2.32 -7.35 30.95
C ALA A 193 -2.02 -6.94 29.50
N TYR A 194 -1.61 -5.70 29.26
CA TYR A 194 -1.17 -5.24 27.93
C TYR A 194 0.06 -6.00 27.43
N ARG A 195 1.06 -6.18 28.28
CA ARG A 195 2.29 -6.91 27.94
C ARG A 195 2.04 -8.40 27.69
N GLU A 196 1.10 -9.00 28.42
CA GLU A 196 0.64 -10.36 28.16
C GLU A 196 0.00 -10.45 26.76
N LYS A 197 -0.96 -9.58 26.45
CA LYS A 197 -1.56 -9.51 25.10
C LYS A 197 -0.53 -9.33 23.98
N LEU A 198 0.49 -8.50 24.19
CA LEU A 198 1.59 -8.34 23.22
C LEU A 198 2.33 -9.67 23.00
N ARG A 199 2.67 -10.39 24.07
CA ARG A 199 3.36 -11.69 23.99
C ARG A 199 2.50 -12.76 23.33
N ASP A 200 1.19 -12.68 23.49
CA ASP A 200 0.23 -13.64 22.94
C ASP A 200 -0.05 -13.43 21.44
N ILE A 201 0.36 -12.31 20.84
CA ILE A 201 0.11 -12.02 19.41
C ILE A 201 0.44 -13.21 18.49
N PRO A 202 1.63 -13.85 18.56
CA PRO A 202 1.94 -14.99 17.70
C PRO A 202 0.96 -16.15 17.87
N VAL A 203 0.46 -16.39 19.08
CA VAL A 203 -0.48 -17.48 19.36
C VAL A 203 -1.88 -17.09 18.86
N VAL A 204 -2.35 -15.88 19.20
CA VAL A 204 -3.67 -15.36 18.82
C VAL A 204 -3.85 -15.35 17.30
N PHE A 205 -2.80 -14.95 16.57
CA PHE A 205 -2.79 -14.86 15.12
C PHE A 205 -2.13 -16.08 14.44
N LYS A 206 -1.90 -17.16 15.20
CA LYS A 206 -1.46 -18.49 14.71
C LYS A 206 -0.20 -18.47 13.85
N ARG A 207 0.78 -17.65 14.25
CA ARG A 207 2.07 -17.51 13.57
C ARG A 207 2.79 -18.86 13.49
N GLY A 208 3.01 -19.34 12.27
CA GLY A 208 3.69 -20.59 11.95
C GLY A 208 2.74 -21.77 11.74
N GLU A 209 1.42 -21.58 11.85
CA GLU A 209 0.41 -22.61 11.64
C GLU A 209 -0.17 -22.56 10.21
N ALA A 210 -0.88 -23.63 9.82
CA ALA A 210 -1.45 -23.74 8.47
C ALA A 210 -2.54 -22.69 8.17
N ASP A 211 -3.20 -22.19 9.21
CA ASP A 211 -4.22 -21.13 9.17
C ASP A 211 -3.74 -19.83 9.83
N GLU A 212 -2.43 -19.55 9.70
CA GLU A 212 -1.81 -18.29 10.09
C GLU A 212 -2.55 -17.09 9.50
N TRP A 213 -2.75 -16.06 10.32
CA TRP A 213 -3.28 -14.79 9.85
C TRP A 213 -2.22 -14.02 9.04
N PRO A 214 -2.59 -13.42 7.89
CA PRO A 214 -1.68 -12.55 7.16
C PRO A 214 -1.17 -11.40 8.03
N ALA A 215 0.11 -11.08 7.91
CA ALA A 215 0.76 -10.05 8.75
C ALA A 215 0.05 -8.68 8.68
N HIS A 216 -0.56 -8.34 7.55
CA HIS A 216 -1.30 -7.08 7.36
C HIS A 216 -2.64 -7.03 8.10
N MET A 217 -3.14 -8.16 8.60
CA MET A 217 -4.34 -8.24 9.43
C MET A 217 -4.03 -8.24 10.93
N VAL A 218 -2.75 -8.42 11.30
CA VAL A 218 -2.32 -8.43 12.71
C VAL A 218 -2.44 -7.01 13.29
N LYS A 219 -3.23 -6.88 14.35
CA LYS A 219 -3.38 -5.63 15.10
C LYS A 219 -2.66 -5.71 16.44
N MET A 220 -1.99 -4.64 16.82
CA MET A 220 -1.44 -4.51 18.17
C MET A 220 -2.57 -4.19 19.16
N PRO A 221 -2.54 -4.74 20.38
CA PRO A 221 -3.49 -4.35 21.41
C PRO A 221 -3.38 -2.84 21.71
N PRO A 222 -4.47 -2.17 22.11
CA PRO A 222 -4.40 -0.78 22.50
C PRO A 222 -3.54 -0.64 23.76
N MET A 223 -2.66 0.37 23.77
CA MET A 223 -1.91 0.73 24.96
C MET A 223 -2.88 1.19 26.07
N PRO A 224 -2.65 0.83 27.35
CA PRO A 224 -3.45 1.35 28.45
C PRO A 224 -3.43 2.87 28.45
N THR A 225 -4.60 3.51 28.59
CA THR A 225 -4.63 4.93 28.91
C THR A 225 -4.03 5.09 30.31
N MET A 226 -3.01 5.93 30.44
CA MET A 226 -2.58 6.32 31.78
C MET A 226 -3.82 6.91 32.47
N GLY A 227 -4.14 6.43 33.67
CA GLY A 227 -4.66 7.35 34.68
C GLY A 227 -3.57 8.38 34.90
N GLY A 228 -3.52 9.40 34.03
CA GLY A 228 -2.71 10.58 34.25
C GLY A 228 -3.06 11.07 35.64
N TYR A 229 -2.03 11.45 36.41
CA TYR A 229 -2.18 12.12 37.70
C TYR A 229 -3.48 12.91 37.71
N SER A 230 -4.37 12.65 38.69
CA SER A 230 -5.45 13.59 38.97
C SER A 230 -4.80 14.97 39.00
N GLU A 231 -5.08 15.82 38.01
CA GLU A 231 -4.76 17.22 38.15
C GLU A 231 -5.38 17.62 39.50
N PRO A 232 -4.61 18.20 40.43
CA PRO A 232 -5.22 18.72 41.64
C PRO A 232 -6.37 19.63 41.18
N PRO A 233 -7.58 19.49 41.74
CA PRO A 233 -8.70 20.32 41.33
C PRO A 233 -8.22 21.76 41.33
N ALA A 234 -8.45 22.45 40.21
CA ALA A 234 -8.17 23.88 40.13
C ALA A 234 -8.80 24.52 41.38
N PRO A 235 -8.05 25.35 42.12
CA PRO A 235 -8.64 26.04 43.25
C PRO A 235 -9.86 26.81 42.74
N ASP A 236 -11.03 26.44 43.23
CA ASP A 236 -12.28 27.15 43.00
C ASP A 236 -12.08 28.62 43.40
N GLY A 237 -12.35 29.53 42.47
CA GLY A 237 -12.45 30.96 42.72
C GLY A 237 -11.35 31.78 42.05
N ASP A 238 -11.66 32.33 40.87
CA ASP A 238 -12.12 33.73 40.87
C ASP A 238 -12.92 34.02 39.59
N THR A 239 -14.19 34.36 39.81
CA THR A 239 -15.12 34.88 38.82
C THR A 239 -14.67 36.28 38.41
N GLU A 240 -14.12 36.45 37.20
CA GLU A 240 -14.15 37.77 36.54
C GLU A 240 -15.46 37.92 35.76
N VAL A 241 -16.33 38.72 36.37
CA VAL A 241 -17.55 39.28 35.80
C VAL A 241 -17.14 40.27 34.71
N TYR A 242 -17.41 39.96 33.45
CA TYR A 242 -17.42 40.97 32.40
C TYR A 242 -18.75 41.72 32.44
N GLY A 243 -18.72 42.95 32.94
CA GLY A 243 -19.81 43.92 32.86
C GLY A 243 -19.69 44.78 31.60
N ASP A 244 -20.85 44.95 30.96
CA ASP A 244 -21.30 45.96 29.97
C ASP A 244 -20.42 46.36 28.78
#